data_AF-A0A1G9PDV4-F1
#
_entry.id   AF-A0A1G9PDV4-F1
#
_cell.length_a   1.000
_cell.length_b   1.000
_cell.length_c   1.000
_cell.angle_alpha   90.00
_cell.angle_beta   90.00
_cell.angle_gamma   90.00
#
_symmetry.space_group_name_H-M   'P 1'
#
loop_
_entity.id
_entity.type
_entity.pdbx_description
1 polymer ?
#
loop_
_entity_poly.entity_id
_entity_poly.type
_entity_poly.pdbx_seq_one_letter_code
_entity_poly.pdbx_strand_id
1 'polypeptide(L)'
;MPVPELQLYDYALVRVVPRVERGEFINAGAIVSCQRTGYLAAAIDLDEARLRALDPWADVAQVARHLQALADICAGEPHAGPIAQLPHRARFHWLTARRSAIIQTSPVHTGRCEDAQALLAHLMDCMVRPLILRACPGQSADGGAP
;
A
#
# COMPACT_ATOMS: atom_id res chain seq x y z
N MET A 1 24.93 -25.40 -3.20
CA MET A 1 23.86 -24.56 -3.79
C MET A 1 24.32 -23.11 -3.76
N PRO A 2 24.17 -22.33 -4.84
CA PRO A 2 24.38 -20.88 -4.75
C PRO A 2 23.35 -20.30 -3.77
N VAL A 3 23.81 -19.47 -2.85
CA VAL A 3 22.94 -18.70 -1.94
C VAL A 3 22.13 -17.70 -2.78
N PRO A 4 20.80 -17.63 -2.64
CA PRO A 4 20.00 -16.66 -3.39
C PRO A 4 20.49 -15.25 -3.10
N GLU A 5 20.77 -14.49 -4.15
CA GLU A 5 21.38 -13.18 -4.03
C GLU A 5 20.31 -12.14 -3.64
N LEU A 6 20.28 -11.83 -2.35
CA LEU A 6 19.33 -10.87 -1.76
C LEU A 6 19.47 -9.47 -2.38
N GLN A 7 18.36 -8.96 -2.90
CA GLN A 7 18.24 -7.66 -3.56
C GLN A 7 17.80 -6.59 -2.57
N LEU A 8 18.41 -5.40 -2.62
CA LEU A 8 17.95 -4.25 -1.85
C LEU A 8 16.64 -3.72 -2.43
N TYR A 9 15.66 -3.49 -1.57
CA TYR A 9 14.41 -2.85 -1.93
C TYR A 9 14.09 -1.70 -0.99
N ASP A 10 13.33 -0.75 -1.51
CA ASP A 10 12.68 0.31 -0.76
C ASP A 10 11.16 0.10 -0.87
N TYR A 11 10.43 0.31 0.23
CA TYR A 11 8.98 0.33 0.21
C TYR A 11 8.39 1.48 1.00
N ALA A 12 7.18 1.87 0.63
CA ALA A 12 6.34 2.78 1.40
C ALA A 12 4.89 2.32 1.34
N LEU A 13 4.14 2.53 2.42
CA LEU A 13 2.70 2.29 2.46
C LEU A 13 1.96 3.51 1.94
N VAL A 14 0.97 3.30 1.09
CA VAL A 14 0.03 4.32 0.65
C VAL A 14 -1.05 4.44 1.72
N ARG A 15 -1.28 5.66 2.22
CA ARG A 15 -2.19 5.96 3.32
C ARG A 15 -3.27 6.93 2.85
N VAL A 16 -4.49 6.68 3.32
CA VAL A 16 -5.62 7.61 3.18
C VAL A 16 -5.88 8.25 4.54
N VAL A 17 -5.79 9.57 4.57
CA VAL A 17 -5.96 10.46 5.72
C VAL A 17 -7.22 11.31 5.44
N PRO A 18 -8.43 10.83 5.77
CA PRO A 18 -9.66 11.53 5.40
C PRO A 18 -9.75 12.95 5.98
N ARG A 19 -9.16 13.17 7.16
CA ARG A 19 -9.02 14.48 7.80
C ARG A 19 -7.55 14.73 8.17
N VAL A 20 -6.87 15.54 7.36
CA VAL A 20 -5.43 15.79 7.49
C VAL A 20 -5.08 16.38 8.86
N GLU A 21 -5.96 17.21 9.41
CA GLU A 21 -5.81 17.92 10.69
C GLU A 21 -5.86 16.97 11.88
N ARG A 22 -6.56 15.83 11.74
CA ARG A 22 -6.64 14.79 12.78
C ARG A 22 -5.50 13.78 12.68
N GLY A 23 -4.92 13.61 11.50
CA GLY A 23 -3.83 12.68 11.26
C GLY A 23 -4.23 11.20 11.38
N GLU A 24 -5.53 10.89 11.43
CA GLU A 24 -6.03 9.52 11.40
C GLU A 24 -5.93 8.96 9.99
N PHE A 25 -5.49 7.70 9.85
CA PHE A 25 -5.29 7.11 8.53
C PHE A 25 -5.57 5.61 8.49
N ILE A 26 -5.89 5.13 7.29
CA ILE A 26 -5.84 3.72 6.94
C ILE A 26 -4.77 3.50 5.87
N ASN A 27 -4.12 2.33 5.91
CA ASN A 27 -3.31 1.90 4.77
C ASN A 27 -4.26 1.46 3.66
N ALA A 28 -3.99 1.92 2.43
CA ALA A 28 -4.78 1.61 1.24
C ALA A 28 -3.92 1.00 0.12
N GLY A 29 -2.64 0.73 0.39
CA GLY A 29 -1.74 0.15 -0.60
C GLY A 29 -0.28 0.14 -0.16
N ALA A 30 0.56 -0.36 -1.04
CA ALA A 30 2.01 -0.38 -0.88
C ALA A 30 2.70 -0.13 -2.22
N ILE A 31 3.88 0.49 -2.16
CA ILE A 31 4.77 0.73 -3.29
C ILE A 31 6.10 0.06 -2.97
N VAL A 32 6.61 -0.76 -3.89
CA VAL A 32 7.90 -1.44 -3.76
C VAL A 32 8.78 -1.05 -4.94
N SER A 33 10.04 -0.72 -4.65
CA SER A 33 11.06 -0.38 -5.63
C SER A 33 12.32 -1.19 -5.38
N CYS A 34 12.86 -1.84 -6.42
CA CYS A 34 14.17 -2.47 -6.39
C CYS A 34 15.03 -1.86 -7.50
N GLN A 35 16.02 -1.06 -7.10
CA GLN A 35 16.85 -0.30 -8.04
C GLN A 35 17.67 -1.22 -8.96
N ARG A 36 18.16 -2.36 -8.44
CA ARG A 36 19.02 -3.28 -9.18
C ARG A 36 18.29 -4.01 -10.31
N THR A 37 17.04 -4.40 -10.08
CA THR A 37 16.22 -5.10 -11.08
C THR A 37 15.34 -4.16 -11.90
N GLY A 38 15.32 -2.87 -11.55
CA GLY A 38 14.39 -1.91 -12.15
C GLY A 38 12.93 -2.21 -11.80
N TYR A 39 12.65 -2.99 -10.75
CA TYR A 39 11.29 -3.25 -10.33
C TYR A 39 10.70 -2.01 -9.66
N LEU A 40 9.52 -1.58 -10.09
CA LEU A 40 8.71 -0.56 -9.43
C LEU A 40 7.25 -0.93 -9.63
N ALA A 41 6.54 -1.19 -8.53
CA ALA A 41 5.13 -1.54 -8.58
C ALA A 41 4.39 -0.99 -7.36
N ALA A 42 3.12 -0.67 -7.56
CA ALA A 42 2.19 -0.34 -6.50
C ALA A 42 1.01 -1.31 -6.55
N ALA A 43 0.52 -1.69 -5.37
CA ALA A 43 -0.75 -2.38 -5.22
C ALA A 43 -1.64 -1.54 -4.30
N ILE A 44 -2.91 -1.44 -4.66
CA ILE A 44 -3.92 -0.62 -3.97
C ILE A 44 -5.09 -1.53 -3.58
N ASP A 45 -5.60 -1.35 -2.37
CA ASP A 45 -6.78 -2.00 -1.85
C ASP A 45 -7.42 -1.07 -0.79
N LEU A 46 -8.57 -0.47 -1.12
CA LEU A 46 -9.24 0.50 -0.27
C LEU A 46 -10.42 -0.15 0.45
N ASP A 47 -10.31 -0.27 1.77
CA ASP A 47 -11.44 -0.64 2.62
C ASP A 47 -12.34 0.59 2.85
N GLU A 48 -13.41 0.69 2.07
CA GLU A 48 -14.34 1.81 2.15
C GLU A 48 -15.06 1.90 3.50
N ALA A 49 -15.31 0.77 4.15
CA ALA A 49 -16.00 0.73 5.43
C ALA A 49 -15.11 1.33 6.53
N ARG A 50 -13.82 0.99 6.55
CA ARG A 50 -12.83 1.58 7.46
C ARG A 50 -12.64 3.07 7.19
N LEU A 51 -12.63 3.49 5.92
CA LEU A 51 -12.54 4.92 5.57
C LEU A 51 -13.74 5.70 6.12
N ARG A 52 -14.96 5.20 5.88
CA ARG A 52 -16.20 5.84 6.38
C ARG A 52 -16.33 5.79 7.91
N ALA A 53 -15.69 4.82 8.56
CA ALA A 53 -15.63 4.78 10.03
C ALA A 53 -14.78 5.92 10.61
N LEU A 54 -13.71 6.36 9.92
CA LEU A 54 -12.91 7.53 10.30
C LEU A 54 -13.60 8.85 9.93
N ASP A 55 -14.25 8.90 8.77
CA ASP A 55 -15.00 10.07 8.30
C ASP A 55 -16.24 9.65 7.52
N PRO A 56 -17.45 9.74 8.12
CA PRO A 56 -18.70 9.37 7.48
C PRO A 56 -19.00 10.12 6.18
N TRP A 57 -18.36 11.27 5.96
CA TRP A 57 -18.56 12.12 4.77
C TRP A 57 -17.43 12.01 3.74
N ALA A 58 -16.50 11.06 3.89
CA ALA A 58 -15.42 10.87 2.94
C ALA A 58 -15.95 10.54 1.52
N ASP A 59 -15.47 11.28 0.51
CA ASP A 59 -15.74 10.99 -0.90
C ASP A 59 -14.88 9.82 -1.38
N VAL A 60 -15.39 8.62 -1.19
CA VAL A 60 -14.70 7.37 -1.53
C VAL A 60 -14.37 7.29 -3.02
N ALA A 61 -15.23 7.79 -3.89
CA ALA A 61 -15.01 7.75 -5.34
C ALA A 61 -13.84 8.67 -5.74
N GLN A 62 -13.75 9.86 -5.14
CA GLN A 62 -12.60 10.74 -5.34
C GLN A 62 -11.30 10.11 -4.82
N VAL A 63 -11.34 9.52 -3.62
CA VAL A 63 -10.16 8.84 -3.05
C VAL A 63 -9.70 7.70 -3.95
N ALA A 64 -10.61 6.84 -4.41
CA ALA A 64 -10.30 5.72 -5.30
C ALA A 64 -9.65 6.21 -6.61
N ARG A 65 -10.18 7.28 -7.23
CA ARG A 65 -9.57 7.87 -8.44
C ARG A 65 -8.15 8.37 -8.19
N HIS A 66 -7.89 9.01 -7.05
CA HIS A 66 -6.55 9.49 -6.75
C HIS A 66 -5.58 8.34 -6.41
N LEU A 67 -6.04 7.28 -5.75
CA LEU A 67 -5.24 6.07 -5.54
C LEU A 67 -4.90 5.38 -6.86
N GLN A 68 -5.86 5.30 -7.78
CA GLN A 68 -5.63 4.74 -9.11
C GLN A 68 -4.60 5.57 -9.89
N ALA A 69 -4.72 6.90 -9.90
CA ALA A 69 -3.73 7.77 -10.53
C ALA A 69 -2.32 7.56 -9.96
N LEU A 70 -2.20 7.30 -8.66
CA LEU A 70 -0.93 6.96 -8.02
C LEU A 70 -0.36 5.63 -8.56
N ALA A 71 -1.21 4.61 -8.70
CA ALA A 71 -0.84 3.31 -9.28
C ALA A 71 -0.41 3.45 -10.74
N ASP A 72 -1.14 4.24 -11.53
CA ASP A 72 -0.84 4.50 -12.95
C ASP A 72 0.51 5.23 -13.12
N ILE A 73 0.81 6.20 -12.25
CA ILE A 73 2.13 6.85 -12.21
C ILE A 73 3.22 5.83 -11.87
N CYS A 74 2.96 4.92 -10.93
CA CYS A 74 3.92 3.89 -10.54
C CYS A 74 4.25 2.95 -11.71
N ALA A 75 3.21 2.46 -12.40
CA ALA A 75 3.30 1.64 -13.60
C ALA A 75 3.96 2.35 -14.79
N GLY A 76 3.94 3.69 -14.79
CA GLY A 76 4.49 4.49 -15.88
C GLY A 76 3.51 4.63 -17.05
N GLU A 77 2.21 4.60 -16.77
CA GLU A 77 1.18 4.68 -17.79
C GLU A 77 1.22 6.02 -18.53
N PRO A 78 1.19 6.04 -19.89
CA PRO A 78 1.29 7.29 -20.65
C PRO A 78 0.22 8.33 -20.34
N HIS A 79 -0.98 7.88 -19.96
CA HIS A 79 -2.09 8.75 -19.63
C HIS A 79 -1.98 9.40 -18.24
N ALA A 80 -1.06 8.92 -17.39
CA ALA A 80 -0.86 9.43 -16.03
C ALA A 80 0.03 10.70 -15.98
N GLY A 81 0.32 11.28 -17.14
CA GLY A 81 1.00 12.56 -17.28
C GLY A 81 2.53 12.46 -17.26
N PRO A 82 3.24 13.60 -17.26
CA PRO A 82 4.69 13.64 -17.45
C PRO A 82 5.48 12.95 -16.33
N ILE A 83 4.91 12.84 -15.12
CA ILE A 83 5.55 12.17 -13.99
C ILE A 83 5.69 10.66 -14.25
N ALA A 84 4.71 10.04 -14.90
CA ALA A 84 4.73 8.62 -15.24
C ALA A 84 5.85 8.28 -16.24
N GLN A 85 6.32 9.27 -17.01
CA GLN A 85 7.41 9.13 -17.98
C GLN A 85 8.81 9.27 -17.37
N LEU A 86 8.91 9.57 -16.07
CA LEU A 86 10.20 9.65 -15.39
C LEU A 86 10.83 8.25 -15.23
N PRO A 87 12.17 8.16 -15.09
CA PRO A 87 12.83 6.92 -14.71
C PRO A 87 12.31 6.38 -13.36
N HIS A 88 12.37 5.06 -13.16
CA HIS A 88 11.74 4.39 -12.00
C HIS A 88 12.12 5.02 -10.65
N ARG A 89 13.40 5.34 -10.45
CA ARG A 89 13.88 5.95 -9.20
C ARG A 89 13.30 7.35 -8.97
N ALA A 90 13.14 8.14 -10.03
CA ALA A 90 12.54 9.47 -9.94
C ALA A 90 11.03 9.38 -9.68
N ARG A 91 10.33 8.40 -10.29
CA ARG A 91 8.92 8.11 -9.97
C ARG A 91 8.74 7.71 -8.52
N PHE A 92 9.54 6.75 -8.04
CA PHE A 92 9.49 6.32 -6.64
C PHE A 92 9.70 7.50 -5.68
N HIS A 93 10.74 8.32 -5.92
CA HIS A 93 10.99 9.50 -5.09
C HIS A 93 9.80 10.47 -5.08
N TRP A 94 9.21 10.75 -6.25
CA TRP A 94 8.02 11.59 -6.36
C TRP A 94 6.81 11.01 -5.63
N LEU A 95 6.57 9.70 -5.77
CA LEU A 95 5.47 8.98 -5.12
C LEU A 95 5.59 9.03 -3.59
N THR A 96 6.82 8.91 -3.07
CA THR A 96 7.09 8.90 -1.62
C THR A 96 7.33 10.29 -1.01
N ALA A 97 7.27 11.36 -1.81
CA ALA A 97 7.44 12.72 -1.32
C ALA A 97 6.31 13.09 -0.36
N ARG A 98 6.63 13.79 0.73
CA ARG A 98 5.65 14.23 1.74
C ARG A 98 4.62 15.18 1.10
N ARG A 99 3.34 14.95 1.37
CA ARG A 99 2.22 15.78 0.89
C ARG A 99 1.26 16.04 2.04
N SER A 100 0.81 17.28 2.17
CA SER A 100 -0.31 17.63 3.06
C SER A 100 -1.63 17.44 2.31
N ALA A 101 -1.93 16.19 1.96
CA ALA A 101 -3.13 15.82 1.21
C ALA A 101 -3.81 14.60 1.85
N ILE A 102 -5.02 14.26 1.36
CA ILE A 102 -5.76 13.08 1.81
C ILE A 102 -5.00 11.78 1.49
N ILE A 103 -4.22 11.74 0.41
CA ILE A 103 -3.33 10.61 0.13
C ILE A 103 -1.90 10.98 0.51
N GLN A 104 -1.32 10.15 1.35
CA GLN A 104 0.04 10.30 1.86
C GLN A 104 0.77 8.97 1.74
N THR A 105 2.09 8.99 1.93
CA THR A 105 2.89 7.78 2.05
C THR A 105 3.53 7.71 3.43
N SER A 106 3.79 6.50 3.92
CA SER A 106 4.66 6.29 5.06
C SER A 106 6.09 6.80 4.76
N PRO A 107 6.95 6.94 5.78
CA PRO A 107 8.39 6.95 5.55
C PRO A 107 8.81 5.77 4.69
N VAL A 108 9.89 5.94 3.93
CA VAL A 108 10.50 4.87 3.14
C VAL A 108 11.24 3.94 4.09
N HIS A 109 11.04 2.65 3.88
CA HIS A 109 11.71 1.58 4.60
C HIS A 109 12.54 0.76 3.62
N THR A 110 13.77 0.41 4.01
CA THR A 110 14.70 -0.35 3.17
C THR A 110 14.91 -1.74 3.74
N GLY A 111 14.95 -2.74 2.87
CA GLY A 111 15.17 -4.13 3.26
C GLY A 111 15.87 -4.95 2.19
N ARG A 112 15.92 -6.25 2.39
CA ARG A 112 16.48 -7.23 1.45
C ARG A 112 15.46 -8.32 1.17
N CYS A 113 15.20 -8.60 -0.11
CA CYS A 113 14.27 -9.64 -0.53
C CYS A 113 14.88 -10.47 -1.67
N GLU A 114 14.36 -11.68 -1.87
CA GLU A 114 14.69 -12.51 -3.04
C GLU A 114 13.76 -12.16 -4.22
N ASP A 115 12.50 -11.83 -3.91
CA ASP A 115 11.46 -11.50 -4.88
C ASP A 115 10.66 -10.27 -4.41
N ALA A 116 10.76 -9.17 -5.18
CA ALA A 116 10.09 -7.91 -4.89
C ALA A 116 8.56 -7.95 -5.14
N GLN A 117 8.10 -8.81 -6.05
CA GLN A 117 6.69 -9.00 -6.31
C GLN A 117 6.01 -9.80 -5.19
N ALA A 118 6.66 -10.87 -4.72
CA ALA A 118 6.19 -11.62 -3.54
C ALA A 118 6.17 -10.72 -2.29
N LEU A 119 7.17 -9.86 -2.12
CA LEU A 119 7.20 -8.85 -1.05
C LEU A 119 6.00 -7.89 -1.13
N LEU A 120 5.66 -7.38 -2.32
CA LEU A 120 4.52 -6.48 -2.49
C LEU A 120 3.21 -7.17 -2.07
N ALA A 121 2.99 -8.41 -2.49
CA ALA A 121 1.82 -9.20 -2.07
C ALA A 121 1.79 -9.39 -0.55
N HIS A 122 2.92 -9.73 0.06
CA HIS A 122 3.04 -9.89 1.52
C HIS A 122 2.71 -8.59 2.28
N LEU A 123 3.20 -7.43 1.81
CA LEU A 123 2.88 -6.13 2.40
C LEU A 123 1.38 -5.83 2.31
N MET A 124 0.73 -6.16 1.20
CA MET A 124 -0.73 -6.00 1.07
C MET A 124 -1.49 -6.84 2.09
N ASP A 125 -1.09 -8.10 2.28
CA ASP A 125 -1.77 -9.03 3.19
C ASP A 125 -1.58 -8.66 4.67
N CYS A 126 -0.38 -8.22 5.06
CA CYS A 126 -0.08 -7.96 6.47
C CYS A 126 -0.35 -6.51 6.91
N MET A 127 -0.29 -5.53 6.00
CA MET A 127 -0.34 -4.11 6.35
C MET A 127 -1.56 -3.37 5.80
N VAL A 128 -2.23 -3.88 4.75
CA VAL A 128 -3.31 -3.16 4.07
C VAL A 128 -4.64 -3.87 4.29
N ARG A 129 -4.72 -5.12 3.86
CA ARG A 129 -5.94 -5.93 3.91
C ARG A 129 -6.32 -6.26 5.35
N PRO A 130 -7.61 -6.46 5.64
CA PRO A 130 -8.05 -6.93 6.93
C PRO A 130 -7.30 -8.21 7.29
N LEU A 131 -6.66 -8.22 8.45
CA LEU A 131 -6.16 -9.45 9.03
C LEU A 131 -7.40 -10.29 9.35
N ILE A 132 -7.66 -11.30 8.52
CA ILE A 132 -8.61 -12.34 8.90
C ILE A 132 -8.00 -12.97 10.13
N LEU A 133 -8.55 -12.63 11.31
CA LEU A 133 -8.27 -13.37 12.53
C LEU A 133 -8.55 -14.82 12.18
N ARG A 134 -7.49 -15.63 12.04
CA ARG A 134 -7.64 -17.08 11.98
C ARG A 134 -8.44 -17.43 13.23
N ALA A 135 -9.63 -18.01 13.04
CA ALA A 135 -10.46 -18.45 14.15
C ALA A 135 -9.56 -19.20 15.14
N CYS A 136 -9.59 -18.80 16.41
CA CYS A 136 -8.90 -19.56 17.46
C CYS A 136 -9.35 -21.01 17.34
N PRO A 137 -8.46 -21.99 17.07
CA PRO A 137 -8.83 -23.39 17.13
C PRO A 137 -9.14 -23.71 18.59
N GLY A 138 -10.43 -23.75 18.95
CA GLY A 138 -10.84 -24.00 20.34
C GLY A 138 -12.24 -23.55 20.77
N GLN A 139 -13.09 -22.98 19.90
CA GLN A 139 -14.51 -22.84 20.24
C GLN A 139 -15.26 -24.11 19.86
N SER A 140 -15.07 -25.15 20.67
CA SER A 140 -16.02 -26.26 20.75
C SER A 140 -17.36 -25.69 21.21
N ALA A 141 -18.37 -25.81 20.37
CA ALA A 141 -19.76 -25.63 20.78
C ALA A 141 -20.09 -26.73 21.79
N ASP A 142 -19.94 -26.45 23.07
CA ASP A 142 -20.49 -27.30 24.12
C ASP A 142 -20.96 -26.43 25.28
N GLY A 143 -22.26 -26.47 25.57
CA GLY A 143 -22.86 -25.61 26.58
C GLY A 143 -24.39 -25.59 26.58
N GLY A 144 -24.99 -26.78 26.68
CA GLY A 144 -26.32 -27.11 27.20
C GLY A 144 -27.41 -26.05 27.26
N ALA A 145 -28.49 -26.27 26.50
CA ALA A 145 -29.82 -25.78 26.85
C ALA A 145 -30.44 -26.66 27.95
N PRO A 146 -31.16 -26.10 28.95
CA PRO A 146 -32.02 -26.87 29.84
C PRO A 146 -33.29 -27.37 29.12
#